data_AF-A0A0C1V4F7-F1
#
_entry.id   AF-A0A0C1V4F7-F1
#
_cell.length_a   1.000
_cell.length_b   1.000
_cell.length_c   1.000
_cell.angle_alpha   90.00
_cell.angle_beta   90.00
_cell.angle_gamma   90.00
#
_symmetry.space_group_name_H-M   'P 1'
#
loop_
_entity.id
_entity.type
_entity.pdbx_description
1 polymer ?
#
loop_
_entity_poly.entity_id
_entity_poly.type
_entity_poly.pdbx_seq_one_letter_code
_entity_poly.pdbx_strand_id
1 'polypeptide(L)'
;MVSQRSQLPVTPPVKSLVAGGVVIAAAVVLFDVRDMGGWFTRSQPQVNDKSCSEFVQTEAKLSREQLAQLLTIPERDSKERVREVVAEPYCRLASLNVRADVQAEREAYPLEFDPKTQLVILYENDEYAGYRFNFE
;
A
#
# COMPACT_ATOMS: atom_id res chain seq x y z
N MET A 1 61.59 57.39 28.96
CA MET A 1 60.42 56.60 28.50
C MET A 1 60.61 55.18 28.99
N VAL A 2 59.71 54.73 29.87
CA VAL A 2 59.90 53.57 30.75
C VAL A 2 59.46 52.28 30.07
N SER A 3 60.32 51.29 30.21
CA SER A 3 60.12 49.86 29.99
C SER A 3 59.24 49.27 31.10
N GLN A 4 58.24 48.46 30.76
CA GLN A 4 58.05 47.15 31.42
C GLN A 4 57.00 46.26 30.73
N ARG A 5 57.42 45.00 30.60
CA ARG A 5 56.61 43.84 30.22
C ARG A 5 55.57 43.54 31.30
N SER A 6 54.41 43.05 30.91
CA SER A 6 53.54 42.26 31.80
C SER A 6 53.02 41.03 31.07
N GLN A 7 53.12 39.91 31.75
CA GLN A 7 52.95 38.53 31.29
C GLN A 7 51.45 38.14 31.20
N LEU A 8 51.11 37.34 30.17
CA LEU A 8 50.30 36.10 30.08
C LEU A 8 49.29 35.72 31.22
N PRO A 9 48.42 34.70 31.05
CA PRO A 9 47.32 34.47 30.09
C PRO A 9 46.07 33.86 30.80
N VAL A 10 44.81 34.29 30.61
CA VAL A 10 43.67 33.50 31.15
C VAL A 10 42.39 33.67 30.32
N THR A 11 42.01 32.65 29.56
CA THR A 11 40.61 32.30 29.25
C THR A 11 40.11 31.30 30.31
N PRO A 12 38.81 30.97 30.45
CA PRO A 12 37.53 31.65 30.17
C PRO A 12 36.68 31.74 31.49
N PRO A 13 35.36 32.00 31.50
CA PRO A 13 34.38 30.97 31.14
C PRO A 13 33.24 31.52 30.27
N VAL A 14 32.97 30.80 29.18
CA VAL A 14 31.69 30.88 28.48
C VAL A 14 30.64 30.40 29.47
N LYS A 15 29.78 31.32 29.96
CA LYS A 15 28.63 30.95 30.77
C LYS A 15 27.66 30.20 29.87
N SER A 16 27.71 28.88 30.01
CA SER A 16 26.70 27.94 29.56
C SER A 16 25.35 28.33 30.16
N LEU A 17 24.46 28.86 29.34
CA LEU A 17 23.02 28.70 29.52
C LEU A 17 22.52 27.75 28.45
N VAL A 18 23.03 26.52 28.53
CA VAL A 18 22.40 25.34 27.94
C VAL A 18 21.94 24.51 29.13
N ALA A 19 20.82 24.90 29.73
CA ALA A 19 20.19 24.13 30.80
C ALA A 19 18.70 24.47 30.83
N GLY A 20 17.88 23.60 30.26
CA GLY A 20 16.42 23.69 30.43
C GLY A 20 15.55 22.99 29.38
N GLY A 21 16.11 22.55 28.25
CA GLY A 21 15.28 22.03 27.14
C GLY A 21 15.18 20.51 26.98
N VAL A 22 16.00 19.72 27.68
CA VAL A 22 16.16 18.29 27.33
C VAL A 22 15.27 17.34 28.14
N VAL A 23 14.79 17.76 29.31
CA VAL A 23 13.99 16.84 30.17
C VAL A 23 12.55 16.66 29.64
N ILE A 24 11.99 17.64 28.92
CA ILE A 24 10.65 17.51 28.33
C ILE A 24 10.66 16.65 27.06
N ALA A 25 11.77 16.63 26.30
CA ALA A 25 11.89 15.80 25.11
C ALA A 25 11.84 14.29 25.42
N ALA A 26 12.38 13.85 26.56
CA ALA A 26 12.37 12.43 26.92
C ALA A 26 10.98 11.92 27.35
N ALA A 27 10.13 12.79 27.91
CA ALA A 27 8.78 12.42 28.33
C ALA A 27 7.79 12.34 27.15
N VAL A 28 7.93 13.20 26.13
CA VAL A 28 7.08 13.15 24.91
C VAL A 28 7.43 11.94 24.04
N VAL A 29 8.71 11.57 23.92
CA VAL A 29 9.13 10.38 23.14
C VAL A 29 8.62 9.07 23.75
N LEU A 30 8.33 9.02 25.05
CA LEU A 30 7.79 7.80 25.67
C LEU A 30 6.26 7.72 25.64
N PHE A 31 5.56 8.83 25.34
CA PHE A 31 4.09 8.87 25.32
C PHE A 31 3.46 9.01 23.94
N ASP A 32 4.24 9.23 22.87
CA ASP A 32 3.69 9.46 21.52
C ASP A 32 4.25 8.52 20.44
N VAL A 33 4.33 7.21 20.76
CA VAL A 33 4.74 6.17 19.80
C VAL A 33 3.68 5.08 19.60
N ARG A 34 2.52 5.23 20.23
CA ARG A 34 1.40 4.29 20.05
C ARG A 34 0.40 4.72 18.98
N ASP A 35 0.47 5.95 18.49
CA ASP A 35 -0.48 6.49 17.50
C ASP A 35 0.17 7.30 16.36
N MET A 36 1.51 7.28 16.26
CA MET A 36 2.26 7.96 15.18
C MET A 36 2.48 7.06 13.96
N GLY A 37 1.56 6.11 13.72
CA GLY A 37 1.50 5.26 12.53
C GLY A 37 0.64 5.83 11.39
N GLY A 38 0.04 7.01 11.55
CA GLY A 38 -0.93 7.57 10.62
C GLY A 38 -0.40 8.51 9.52
N TRP A 39 0.87 8.93 9.57
CA TRP A 39 1.43 9.86 8.56
C TRP A 39 2.16 9.20 7.40
N PHE A 40 2.41 7.89 7.49
CA PHE A 40 2.90 7.05 6.39
C PHE A 40 1.84 6.05 5.93
N THR A 41 0.56 6.40 6.07
CA THR A 41 -0.52 5.57 5.56
C THR A 41 -0.51 5.65 4.04
N ARG A 42 0.35 4.85 3.40
CA ARG A 42 0.14 4.34 2.05
C ARG A 42 -1.32 3.91 2.05
N SER A 43 -2.15 4.61 1.28
CA SER A 43 -3.59 4.37 1.22
C SER A 43 -3.80 2.91 0.87
N GLN A 44 -4.02 2.09 1.91
CA GLN A 44 -4.48 0.73 1.74
C GLN A 44 -5.79 0.87 0.98
N PRO A 45 -5.90 0.29 -0.21
CA PRO A 45 -7.14 0.33 -0.95
C PRO A 45 -8.23 -0.19 -0.01
N GLN A 46 -9.30 0.59 0.15
CA GLN A 46 -10.47 0.20 0.93
C GLN A 46 -11.23 -0.82 0.09
N VAL A 47 -10.65 -2.01 -0.04
CA VAL A 47 -11.24 -3.18 -0.68
C VAL A 47 -12.17 -3.81 0.35
N ASN A 48 -13.32 -4.36 -0.03
CA ASN A 48 -14.12 -5.20 0.86
C ASN A 48 -13.33 -6.46 1.19
N ASP A 49 -12.43 -6.36 2.17
CA ASP A 49 -11.61 -7.46 2.66
C ASP A 49 -12.47 -8.62 3.15
N LYS A 50 -13.72 -8.34 3.53
CA LYS A 50 -14.71 -9.32 3.99
C LYS A 50 -15.11 -10.32 2.89
N SER A 51 -14.87 -10.01 1.63
CA SER A 51 -15.23 -10.87 0.49
C SER A 51 -14.06 -11.76 0.01
N CYS A 52 -12.84 -11.44 0.42
CA CYS A 52 -11.64 -12.20 0.06
C CYS A 52 -11.61 -13.53 0.83
N SER A 53 -11.45 -14.64 0.09
CA SER A 53 -11.20 -15.95 0.68
C SER A 53 -9.71 -16.18 0.92
N GLU A 54 -8.87 -15.64 0.04
CA GLU A 54 -7.41 -15.75 0.11
C GLU A 54 -6.77 -14.48 -0.45
N PHE A 55 -5.90 -13.82 0.32
CA PHE A 55 -5.08 -12.71 -0.19
C PHE A 55 -3.87 -13.27 -0.94
N VAL A 56 -3.63 -12.77 -2.15
CA VAL A 56 -2.52 -13.23 -3.02
C VAL A 56 -1.42 -12.18 -3.07
N GLN A 57 -1.72 -10.97 -3.53
CA GLN A 57 -0.79 -9.83 -3.51
C GLN A 57 -1.48 -8.55 -3.02
N THR A 58 -1.25 -8.17 -1.76
CA THR A 58 -1.95 -7.05 -1.11
C THR A 58 -1.68 -5.67 -1.72
N GLU A 59 -0.65 -5.54 -2.55
CA GLU A 59 -0.31 -4.30 -3.26
C GLU A 59 -0.77 -4.30 -4.72
N ALA A 60 -1.37 -5.40 -5.20
CA ALA A 60 -1.86 -5.50 -6.57
C ALA A 60 -3.01 -4.51 -6.81
N LYS A 61 -2.86 -3.72 -7.87
CA LYS A 61 -3.83 -2.74 -8.36
C LYS A 61 -3.86 -2.80 -9.87
N LEU A 62 -5.01 -2.56 -10.46
CA LEU A 62 -5.19 -2.52 -11.91
C LEU A 62 -5.12 -1.08 -12.43
N SER A 63 -4.14 -0.81 -13.29
CA SER A 63 -3.99 0.50 -13.93
C SER A 63 -5.04 0.72 -15.03
N ARG A 64 -5.18 1.96 -15.53
CA ARG A 64 -6.07 2.26 -16.66
C ARG A 64 -5.63 1.55 -17.93
N GLU A 65 -4.33 1.49 -18.15
CA GLU A 65 -3.70 0.87 -19.32
C GLU A 65 -3.89 -0.64 -19.30
N GLN A 66 -3.70 -1.28 -18.13
CA GLN A 66 -3.96 -2.71 -17.97
C GLN A 66 -5.44 -3.04 -18.17
N LEU A 67 -6.35 -2.23 -17.59
CA LEU A 67 -7.79 -2.39 -17.83
C LEU A 67 -8.12 -2.27 -19.32
N ALA A 68 -7.64 -1.22 -19.99
CA ALA A 68 -7.89 -1.02 -21.41
C ALA A 68 -7.36 -2.19 -22.26
N GLN A 69 -6.20 -2.75 -21.93
CA GLN A 69 -5.65 -3.93 -22.59
C GLN A 69 -6.47 -5.20 -22.33
N LEU A 70 -6.88 -5.43 -21.09
CA LEU A 70 -7.73 -6.55 -20.70
C LEU A 70 -9.04 -6.57 -21.50
N LEU A 71 -9.64 -5.40 -21.72
CA LEU A 71 -10.87 -5.26 -22.51
C LEU A 71 -10.73 -5.67 -23.98
N THR A 72 -9.50 -5.90 -24.46
CA THR A 72 -9.25 -6.42 -25.82
C THR A 72 -9.11 -7.94 -25.87
N ILE A 73 -9.00 -8.61 -24.71
CA ILE A 73 -8.91 -10.07 -24.62
C ILE A 73 -10.32 -10.66 -24.81
N PRO A 74 -10.55 -11.52 -25.82
CA PRO A 74 -11.84 -12.18 -26.02
C PRO A 74 -12.12 -13.20 -24.92
N GLU A 75 -13.39 -13.41 -24.58
CA GLU A 75 -13.79 -14.55 -23.74
C GLU A 75 -13.30 -15.87 -24.34
N ARG A 76 -13.06 -16.87 -23.48
CA ARG A 76 -12.49 -18.19 -23.78
C ARG A 76 -10.98 -18.21 -24.08
N ASP A 77 -10.30 -17.05 -24.09
CA ASP A 77 -8.83 -17.04 -24.04
C ASP A 77 -8.30 -17.60 -22.71
N SER A 78 -7.04 -18.01 -22.67
CA SER A 78 -6.47 -18.62 -21.47
C SER A 78 -6.32 -17.63 -20.31
N LYS A 79 -6.41 -18.16 -19.09
CA LYS A 79 -6.12 -17.42 -17.86
C LYS A 79 -4.73 -16.81 -17.89
N GLU A 80 -3.74 -17.54 -18.41
CA GLU A 80 -2.36 -17.05 -18.55
C GLU A 80 -2.30 -15.79 -19.41
N ARG A 81 -3.05 -15.75 -20.53
CA ARG A 81 -3.09 -14.58 -21.40
C ARG A 81 -3.63 -13.35 -20.69
N VAL A 82 -4.62 -13.53 -19.82
CA VAL A 82 -5.11 -12.47 -18.93
C VAL A 82 -4.02 -12.07 -17.92
N ARG A 83 -3.32 -13.04 -17.31
CA ARG A 83 -2.26 -12.77 -16.32
C ARG A 83 -1.06 -12.02 -16.87
N GLU A 84 -0.75 -12.16 -18.16
CA GLU A 84 0.27 -11.35 -18.81
C GLU A 84 -0.06 -9.84 -18.78
N VAL A 85 -1.35 -9.48 -18.74
CA VAL A 85 -1.81 -8.09 -18.69
C VAL A 85 -1.97 -7.60 -17.26
N VAL A 86 -2.65 -8.37 -16.41
CA VAL A 86 -3.10 -7.90 -15.09
C VAL A 86 -2.21 -8.35 -13.93
N ALA A 87 -1.22 -9.21 -14.18
CA ALA A 87 -0.39 -9.87 -13.17
C ALA A 87 -1.24 -10.62 -12.12
N GLU A 88 -0.67 -10.92 -10.95
CA GLU A 88 -1.36 -11.59 -9.84
C GLU A 88 -2.47 -10.71 -9.23
N PRO A 89 -3.55 -11.30 -8.68
CA PRO A 89 -4.67 -10.54 -8.16
C PRO A 89 -4.37 -10.01 -6.77
N TYR A 90 -5.20 -9.08 -6.32
CA TYR A 90 -5.19 -8.68 -4.92
C TYR A 90 -5.61 -9.84 -4.02
N CYS A 91 -6.75 -10.44 -4.34
CA CYS A 91 -7.25 -11.61 -3.62
C CYS A 91 -8.09 -12.52 -4.52
N ARG A 92 -8.23 -13.77 -4.11
CA ARG A 92 -9.22 -14.70 -4.65
C ARG A 92 -10.49 -14.62 -3.82
N LEU A 93 -11.62 -14.54 -4.50
CA LEU A 93 -12.95 -14.58 -3.90
C LEU A 93 -13.45 -16.03 -3.82
N ALA A 94 -14.48 -16.26 -3.02
CA ALA A 94 -15.15 -17.54 -2.99
C ALA A 94 -15.63 -17.92 -4.39
N SER A 95 -15.33 -19.16 -4.81
CA SER A 95 -15.79 -19.71 -6.07
C SER A 95 -17.31 -19.78 -6.11
N LEU A 96 -17.89 -19.65 -7.30
CA LEU A 96 -19.33 -19.73 -7.51
C LEU A 96 -19.65 -20.85 -8.49
N ASN A 97 -20.75 -21.56 -8.26
CA ASN A 97 -21.30 -22.47 -9.25
C ASN A 97 -22.19 -21.66 -10.18
N VAL A 98 -21.72 -21.39 -11.40
CA VAL A 98 -22.46 -20.57 -12.39
C VAL A 98 -23.56 -21.42 -13.05
N ARG A 99 -23.34 -22.73 -13.15
CA ARG A 99 -24.26 -23.76 -13.66
C ARG A 99 -24.04 -25.06 -12.87
N ALA A 100 -24.95 -26.03 -13.01
CA ALA A 100 -24.69 -27.38 -12.49
C ALA A 100 -23.35 -27.87 -13.07
N ASP A 101 -22.40 -28.15 -12.17
CA ASP A 101 -21.07 -28.69 -12.43
C ASP A 101 -19.97 -27.77 -13.00
N VAL A 102 -20.20 -26.45 -13.13
CA VAL A 102 -19.11 -25.52 -13.52
C VAL A 102 -18.78 -24.58 -12.36
N GLN A 103 -17.64 -24.85 -11.72
CA GLN A 103 -17.05 -24.00 -10.70
C GLN A 103 -16.28 -22.85 -11.36
N ALA A 104 -16.67 -21.62 -11.07
CA ALA A 104 -15.97 -20.44 -11.53
C ALA A 104 -15.01 -19.92 -10.46
N GLU A 105 -13.75 -19.73 -10.87
CA GLU A 105 -12.75 -19.00 -10.09
C GLU A 105 -12.95 -17.51 -10.24
N ARG A 106 -12.64 -16.77 -9.16
CA ARG A 106 -12.94 -15.34 -9.08
C ARG A 106 -11.78 -14.60 -8.46
N GLU A 107 -11.28 -13.60 -9.16
CA GLU A 107 -10.13 -12.81 -8.77
C GLU A 107 -10.48 -11.34 -8.74
N ALA A 108 -10.12 -10.66 -7.64
CA ALA A 108 -10.40 -9.26 -7.44
C ALA A 108 -9.15 -8.40 -7.66
N TYR A 109 -9.33 -7.29 -8.38
CA TYR A 109 -8.31 -6.30 -8.67
C TYR A 109 -8.86 -4.91 -8.36
N PRO A 110 -8.42 -4.26 -7.26
CA PRO A 110 -8.76 -2.86 -6.99
C PRO A 110 -8.27 -1.98 -8.13
N LEU A 111 -9.09 -1.02 -8.57
CA LEU A 111 -8.66 -0.07 -9.59
C LEU A 111 -7.70 0.95 -8.96
N GLU A 112 -6.54 1.16 -9.58
CA GLU A 112 -5.56 2.11 -9.07
C GLU A 112 -6.12 3.55 -8.99
N PHE A 113 -6.93 3.90 -9.98
CA PHE A 113 -7.52 5.23 -10.15
C PHE A 113 -8.88 5.41 -9.47
N ASP A 114 -9.45 4.34 -8.92
CA ASP A 114 -10.67 4.37 -8.10
C ASP A 114 -10.65 3.21 -7.08
N PRO A 115 -9.94 3.37 -5.95
CA PRO A 115 -9.70 2.28 -5.00
C PRO A 115 -10.95 1.71 -4.32
N LYS A 116 -12.12 2.34 -4.50
CA LYS A 116 -13.42 1.85 -4.00
C LYS A 116 -14.11 0.93 -5.01
N THR A 117 -13.61 0.88 -6.23
CA THR A 117 -14.12 0.02 -7.29
C THR A 117 -13.13 -1.10 -7.54
N GLN A 118 -13.64 -2.31 -7.68
CA GLN A 118 -12.84 -3.48 -8.02
C GLN A 118 -13.29 -4.05 -9.36
N LEU A 119 -12.34 -4.52 -10.16
CA LEU A 119 -12.62 -5.43 -11.24
C LEU A 119 -12.58 -6.86 -10.70
N VAL A 120 -13.65 -7.62 -10.90
CA VAL A 120 -13.69 -9.05 -10.60
C VAL A 120 -13.62 -9.80 -11.92
N ILE A 121 -12.55 -10.56 -12.13
CA ILE A 121 -12.37 -11.43 -13.29
C ILE A 121 -12.88 -12.83 -12.93
N LEU A 122 -13.58 -13.46 -13.88
CA LEU A 122 -14.10 -14.82 -13.76
C LEU A 122 -13.33 -15.75 -14.69
N TYR A 123 -13.00 -16.93 -14.18
CA TYR A 123 -12.43 -18.01 -14.99
C TYR A 123 -13.22 -19.31 -14.82
N GLU A 124 -13.32 -20.07 -15.89
CA GLU A 124 -13.95 -21.40 -15.93
C GLU A 124 -13.00 -22.34 -16.68
N ASN A 125 -12.59 -23.45 -16.08
CA ASN A 125 -11.65 -24.41 -16.69
C ASN A 125 -10.36 -23.74 -17.24
N ASP A 126 -9.75 -22.84 -16.46
CA ASP A 126 -8.57 -22.04 -16.86
C ASP A 126 -8.78 -21.12 -18.07
N GLU A 127 -10.03 -20.88 -18.48
CA GLU A 127 -10.39 -19.92 -19.52
C GLU A 127 -11.03 -18.67 -18.94
N TYR A 128 -10.73 -17.52 -19.53
CA TYR A 128 -11.36 -16.26 -19.23
C TYR A 128 -12.85 -16.30 -19.57
N ALA A 129 -13.69 -16.10 -18.56
CA ALA A 129 -15.15 -16.13 -18.66
C ALA A 129 -15.80 -14.73 -18.61
N GLY A 130 -14.98 -13.68 -18.56
CA GLY A 130 -15.44 -12.30 -18.50
C GLY A 130 -15.12 -11.62 -17.17
N TYR A 131 -15.72 -10.45 -16.97
CA TYR A 131 -15.46 -9.60 -15.81
C TYR A 131 -16.72 -8.86 -15.38
N ARG A 132 -16.68 -8.32 -14.16
CA ARG A 132 -17.64 -7.32 -13.70
C ARG A 132 -16.98 -6.29 -12.81
N PHE A 133 -17.54 -5.10 -12.76
CA PHE A 133 -17.19 -4.14 -11.71
C PHE A 133 -17.97 -4.47 -10.44
N ASN A 134 -17.28 -4.40 -9.31
CA ASN A 134 -17.88 -4.39 -7.99
C ASN A 134 -17.71 -2.99 -7.40
N PHE A 135 -18.84 -2.37 -7.05
CA PHE A 135 -18.88 -1.05 -6.44
C PHE A 135 -19.26 -1.24 -4.97
N GLU A 136 -18.56 -0.55 -4.08
CA GLU A 136 -18.84 -0.52 -2.64
C GLU A 136 -19.42 0.81 -2.18
#